data_AF-A0ABD2Y5R0-F1
#
_entry.id   AF-A0ABD2Y5R0-F1
#
_cell.length_a   1.000
_cell.length_b   1.000
_cell.length_c   1.000
_cell.angle_alpha   90.00
_cell.angle_beta   90.00
_cell.angle_gamma   90.00
#
_symmetry.space_group_name_H-M   'P 1'
#
loop_
_entity.id
_entity.type
_entity.pdbx_description
1 polymer ?
#
loop_
_entity_poly.entity_id
_entity_poly.type
_entity_poly.pdbx_seq_one_letter_code
_entity_poly.pdbx_strand_id
1 'polypeptide(L)'
;MSQDFYCRTDSEMPDFRSHIPSLIADDKKHELVQLLTSQLDKVIGDFNKRADYLSEFIPFNCIQHRADKCAEAFLEGELGVSLDINDPGIHPFHVAARELYPKITKLFLKFGARVNV
;
A
#
# COMPACT_ATOMS: atom_id res chain seq x y z
N MET A 1 -30.90 24.52 -26.69
CA MET A 1 -30.09 24.99 -25.54
C MET A 1 -30.90 24.66 -24.29
N SER A 2 -30.50 23.81 -23.37
CA SER A 2 -29.17 23.39 -22.95
C SER A 2 -29.20 21.91 -22.56
N GLN A 3 -28.15 21.19 -22.92
CA GLN A 3 -27.91 19.79 -22.58
C GLN A 3 -27.51 19.65 -21.10
N ASP A 4 -28.10 18.64 -20.47
CA ASP A 4 -27.55 17.74 -19.45
C ASP A 4 -26.24 18.16 -18.77
N PHE A 5 -26.34 18.58 -17.51
CA PHE A 5 -25.26 18.47 -16.53
C PHE A 5 -25.78 17.68 -15.32
N TYR A 6 -26.09 16.41 -15.55
CA TYR A 6 -26.07 15.43 -14.47
C TYR A 6 -24.61 15.22 -14.09
N CYS A 7 -24.15 15.95 -13.07
CA CYS A 7 -22.97 15.53 -12.31
C CYS A 7 -23.33 14.18 -11.68
N ARG A 8 -22.97 13.09 -12.36
CA ARG A 8 -22.88 11.77 -11.74
C ARG A 8 -21.84 11.91 -10.62
N THR A 9 -22.31 11.96 -9.38
CA THR A 9 -21.45 11.74 -8.23
C THR A 9 -20.82 10.37 -8.41
N ASP A 10 -19.49 10.30 -8.29
CA ASP A 10 -18.66 9.09 -8.37
C ASP A 10 -18.94 8.07 -7.23
N SER A 11 -20.20 7.92 -6.80
CA SER A 11 -20.59 7.19 -5.60
C SER A 11 -21.07 5.75 -5.84
N GLU A 12 -20.80 5.16 -7.01
CA GLU A 12 -21.28 3.79 -7.33
C GLU A 12 -20.19 2.82 -7.82
N MET A 13 -18.92 3.19 -7.80
CA MET A 13 -17.85 2.17 -7.81
C MET A 13 -17.46 1.89 -6.36
N PRO A 14 -17.50 0.63 -5.87
CA PRO A 14 -16.92 0.31 -4.58
C PRO A 14 -15.47 0.79 -4.61
N ASP A 15 -15.13 1.66 -3.66
CA ASP A 15 -13.79 2.22 -3.49
C ASP A 15 -12.78 1.07 -3.61
N PHE A 16 -11.86 1.15 -4.57
CA PHE A 16 -10.90 0.07 -4.84
C PHE A 16 -10.14 -0.31 -3.56
N ARG A 17 -9.98 0.65 -2.63
CA ARG A 17 -9.40 0.45 -1.30
C ARG A 17 -10.08 -0.68 -0.51
N SER A 18 -11.39 -0.90 -0.69
CA SER A 18 -12.14 -1.98 -0.03
C SER A 18 -11.68 -3.39 -0.40
N HIS A 19 -11.02 -3.56 -1.55
CA HIS A 19 -10.52 -4.87 -2.02
C HIS A 19 -9.09 -5.12 -1.57
N ILE A 20 -8.33 -4.09 -1.21
CA ILE A 20 -6.93 -4.21 -0.78
C ILE A 20 -6.75 -5.15 0.42
N PRO A 21 -7.56 -5.08 1.50
CA PRO A 21 -7.36 -5.94 2.66
C PRO A 21 -7.44 -7.44 2.33
N SER A 22 -8.41 -7.86 1.49
CA SER A 22 -8.58 -9.27 1.15
C SER A 22 -7.46 -9.77 0.23
N LEU A 23 -6.98 -8.94 -0.71
CA LEU A 23 -5.84 -9.28 -1.56
C LEU A 23 -4.55 -9.43 -0.75
N ILE A 24 -4.34 -8.57 0.26
CA ILE A 24 -3.19 -8.69 1.18
C ILE A 24 -3.34 -9.93 2.07
N ALA A 25 -4.52 -10.17 2.64
CA ALA A 25 -4.76 -11.32 3.50
C ALA A 25 -4.48 -12.66 2.80
N ASP A 26 -4.75 -12.74 1.50
CA ASP A 26 -4.48 -13.90 0.66
C ASP A 26 -3.07 -13.89 -0.01
N ASP A 27 -2.24 -12.87 0.25
CA ASP A 27 -0.93 -12.62 -0.38
C ASP A 27 -0.98 -12.65 -1.94
N LYS A 28 -2.06 -12.10 -2.51
CA LYS A 28 -2.35 -12.03 -3.95
C LYS A 28 -1.62 -10.87 -4.62
N LYS A 29 -0.28 -11.01 -4.75
CA LYS A 29 0.61 -10.01 -5.35
C LYS A 29 0.10 -9.52 -6.71
N HIS A 30 -0.19 -10.41 -7.66
CA HIS A 30 -0.51 -10.02 -9.03
C HIS A 30 -1.80 -9.21 -9.12
N GLU A 31 -2.84 -9.63 -8.40
CA GLU A 31 -4.13 -8.97 -8.34
C GLU A 31 -4.02 -7.63 -7.61
N LEU A 32 -3.21 -7.55 -6.54
CA LEU A 32 -2.94 -6.29 -5.85
C LEU A 32 -2.24 -5.28 -6.76
N VAL A 33 -1.18 -5.70 -7.46
CA VAL A 33 -0.45 -4.87 -8.43
C VAL A 33 -1.38 -4.42 -9.55
N GLN A 34 -2.16 -5.35 -10.13
CA GLN A 34 -3.12 -5.03 -11.18
C GLN A 34 -4.19 -4.03 -10.71
N LEU A 35 -4.74 -4.21 -9.50
CA LEU A 35 -5.73 -3.30 -8.93
C LEU A 35 -5.15 -1.90 -8.76
N LEU A 36 -3.99 -1.77 -8.11
CA LEU A 36 -3.37 -0.48 -7.83
C LEU A 36 -2.92 0.24 -9.10
N THR A 37 -2.33 -0.48 -10.05
CA THR A 37 -1.93 0.08 -11.36
C THR A 37 -3.13 0.50 -12.21
N SER A 38 -4.27 -0.19 -12.11
CA SER A 38 -5.51 0.23 -12.80
C SER A 38 -6.09 1.54 -12.26
N GLN A 39 -5.68 1.95 -11.05
CA GLN A 39 -6.13 3.16 -10.37
C GLN A 39 -4.99 4.15 -10.14
N LEU A 40 -3.91 4.08 -10.92
CA LEU A 40 -2.64 4.77 -10.64
C LEU A 40 -2.78 6.28 -10.38
N ASP A 41 -3.62 6.99 -11.16
CA ASP A 41 -3.83 8.44 -10.98
C ASP A 41 -4.40 8.78 -9.59
N LYS A 42 -5.30 7.93 -9.07
CA LYS A 42 -5.86 8.07 -7.72
C LYS A 42 -4.83 7.68 -6.66
N VAL A 43 -4.12 6.57 -6.90
CA VAL A 43 -3.09 6.04 -6.00
C VAL A 43 -1.96 7.07 -5.81
N ILE A 44 -1.44 7.68 -6.88
CA ILE A 44 -0.40 8.74 -6.78
C ILE A 44 -0.92 9.95 -5.99
N GLY A 45 -2.16 10.36 -6.25
CA GLY A 45 -2.80 11.48 -5.54
C GLY A 45 -2.95 11.23 -4.04
N ASP A 46 -3.16 9.97 -3.65
CA ASP A 46 -3.28 9.54 -2.26
C ASP A 46 -1.90 9.37 -1.61
N PHE A 47 -0.94 8.73 -2.29
CA PHE A 47 0.42 8.51 -1.76
C PHE A 47 1.18 9.80 -1.43
N ASN A 48 0.95 10.87 -2.19
CA ASN A 48 1.65 12.14 -1.99
C ASN A 48 1.11 12.96 -0.81
N LYS A 49 0.02 12.55 -0.17
CA LYS A 49 -0.52 13.21 1.02
C LYS A 49 0.10 12.56 2.26
N ARG A 50 0.70 13.36 3.15
CA ARG A 50 1.20 12.87 4.45
C ARG A 50 0.05 12.24 5.23
N ALA A 51 0.30 11.07 5.83
CA ALA A 51 -0.65 10.28 6.62
C ALA A 51 -1.87 9.74 5.83
N ASP A 52 -1.71 9.43 4.53
CA ASP A 52 -2.78 8.80 3.75
C ASP A 52 -2.85 7.29 3.99
N TYR A 53 -4.08 6.80 3.98
CA TYR A 53 -4.50 5.42 4.19
C TYR A 53 -3.55 4.44 3.50
N LEU A 54 -3.26 4.57 2.21
CA LEU A 54 -2.49 3.55 1.48
C LEU A 54 -1.03 3.41 1.97
N SER A 55 -0.39 4.52 2.32
CA SER A 55 1.03 4.54 2.72
C SER A 55 1.26 3.88 4.09
N GLU A 56 0.30 3.99 5.01
CA GLU A 56 0.33 3.31 6.31
C GLU A 56 -0.32 1.92 6.24
N PHE A 57 -1.50 1.84 5.61
CA PHE A 57 -2.35 0.66 5.59
C PHE A 57 -1.66 -0.53 4.92
N ILE A 58 -1.07 -0.34 3.74
CA ILE A 58 -0.49 -1.47 2.99
C ILE A 58 0.67 -2.12 3.77
N PRO A 59 1.69 -1.38 4.26
CA PRO A 59 2.76 -1.98 5.06
C PRO A 59 2.26 -2.70 6.31
N PHE A 60 1.37 -2.08 7.09
CA PHE A 60 0.87 -2.70 8.32
C PHE A 60 0.02 -3.93 8.06
N ASN A 61 -0.82 -3.93 7.03
CA ASN A 61 -1.59 -5.13 6.67
C ASN A 61 -0.70 -6.23 6.11
N CYS A 62 0.34 -5.89 5.33
CA CYS A 62 1.30 -6.90 4.88
C CYS A 62 2.02 -7.55 6.05
N ILE A 63 2.38 -6.77 7.08
CA ILE A 63 2.93 -7.29 8.34
C ILE A 63 1.90 -8.20 9.01
N GLN A 64 0.71 -7.67 9.35
CA GLN A 64 -0.33 -8.38 10.08
C GLN A 64 -0.70 -9.73 9.45
N HIS A 65 -0.79 -9.77 8.12
CA HIS A 65 -1.17 -10.97 7.36
C HIS A 65 0.02 -11.80 6.88
N ARG A 66 1.26 -11.38 7.18
CA ARG A 66 2.51 -12.02 6.70
C ARG A 66 2.53 -12.17 5.18
N ALA A 67 2.03 -11.15 4.48
CA ALA A 67 1.92 -11.10 3.03
C ALA A 67 3.28 -10.73 2.42
N ASP A 68 4.19 -11.71 2.41
CA ASP A 68 5.58 -11.53 1.97
C ASP A 68 5.66 -11.00 0.52
N LYS A 69 4.83 -11.52 -0.39
CA LYS A 69 4.88 -11.15 -1.82
C LYS A 69 4.27 -9.78 -2.07
N CYS A 70 3.18 -9.47 -1.38
CA CYS A 70 2.59 -8.14 -1.42
C CYS A 70 3.56 -7.07 -0.86
N ALA A 71 4.24 -7.38 0.26
CA ALA A 71 5.28 -6.51 0.81
C ALA A 71 6.44 -6.31 -0.17
N GLU A 72 6.87 -7.36 -0.87
CA GLU A 72 7.94 -7.29 -1.88
C GLU A 72 7.53 -6.42 -3.07
N ALA A 73 6.37 -6.66 -3.68
CA ALA A 73 5.88 -5.86 -4.79
C ALA A 73 5.75 -4.37 -4.43
N PHE A 74 5.34 -4.10 -3.20
CA PHE A 74 5.22 -2.75 -2.67
C PHE A 74 6.57 -2.04 -2.54
N LEU A 75 7.58 -2.72 -2.00
CA LEU A 75 8.92 -2.17 -1.79
C LEU A 75 9.73 -2.08 -3.09
N GLU A 76 9.51 -2.98 -4.04
CA GLU A 76 10.14 -2.94 -5.36
C GLU A 76 9.58 -1.83 -6.27
N GLY A 77 8.54 -1.12 -5.82
CA GLY A 77 7.92 -0.06 -6.61
C GLY A 77 7.15 -0.57 -7.82
N GLU A 78 6.83 -1.88 -7.89
CA GLU A 78 6.02 -2.48 -8.97
C GLU A 78 4.63 -1.84 -9.08
N LEU A 79 4.21 -1.14 -8.03
CA LEU A 79 2.93 -0.45 -7.92
C LEU A 79 2.92 0.94 -8.56
N GLY A 80 4.06 1.40 -9.11
CA GLY A 80 4.20 2.77 -9.63
C GLY A 80 4.26 3.84 -8.53
N VAL A 81 4.34 3.41 -7.26
CA VAL A 81 4.53 4.23 -6.08
C VAL A 81 5.66 3.66 -5.23
N SER A 82 6.46 4.55 -4.66
CA SER A 82 7.55 4.19 -3.74
C SER A 82 7.22 4.73 -2.36
N LEU A 83 7.22 3.86 -1.34
CA LEU A 83 7.12 4.28 0.04
C LEU A 83 8.50 4.75 0.54
N ASP A 84 8.54 5.87 1.25
CA ASP A 84 9.65 6.14 2.13
C ASP A 84 9.53 5.28 3.39
N ILE A 85 10.19 4.12 3.38
CA ILE A 85 10.20 3.18 4.51
C ILE A 85 10.86 3.75 5.78
N ASN A 86 11.48 4.94 5.68
CA ASN A 86 12.11 5.66 6.77
C ASN A 86 11.30 6.90 7.17
N ASP A 87 10.07 7.07 6.66
CA ASP A 87 9.16 8.12 7.10
C ASP A 87 8.99 8.00 8.63
N PRO A 88 9.33 9.05 9.41
CA PRO A 88 9.18 9.03 10.86
C PRO A 88 7.72 8.86 11.32
N GLY A 89 6.73 9.04 10.44
CA GLY A 89 5.32 8.75 10.74
C GLY A 89 4.97 7.26 10.64
N ILE A 90 5.75 6.47 9.88
CA ILE A 90 5.42 5.09 9.55
C ILE A 90 6.64 4.22 9.86
N HIS A 91 6.57 3.42 10.92
CA HIS A 91 7.67 2.54 11.34
C HIS A 91 7.38 1.05 11.08
N PRO A 92 7.14 0.63 9.82
CA PRO A 92 6.75 -0.74 9.52
C PRO A 92 7.90 -1.72 9.79
N PHE A 93 9.16 -1.27 9.69
CA PHE A 93 10.33 -2.06 10.07
C PHE A 93 10.31 -2.46 11.55
N HIS A 94 10.17 -1.50 12.46
CA HIS A 94 10.17 -1.76 13.90
C HIS A 94 9.02 -2.65 14.32
N VAL A 95 7.84 -2.46 13.71
CA VAL A 95 6.71 -3.35 13.96
C VAL A 95 7.02 -4.76 13.47
N ALA A 96 7.47 -4.95 12.23
CA ALA A 96 7.83 -6.29 11.73
C ALA A 96 8.90 -6.98 12.60
N ALA A 97 9.89 -6.23 13.08
CA ALA A 97 10.93 -6.74 13.98
C ALA A 97 10.36 -7.13 15.36
N ARG A 98 9.53 -6.26 15.96
CA ARG A 98 8.87 -6.51 17.25
C ARG A 98 7.95 -7.73 17.20
N GLU A 99 7.21 -7.91 16.12
CA GLU A 99 6.30 -9.04 15.92
C GLU A 99 7.02 -10.33 15.49
N LEU A 100 8.35 -10.31 15.35
CA LEU A 100 9.18 -11.45 14.95
C LEU A 100 8.82 -12.02 13.57
N TYR A 101 8.68 -11.15 12.56
CA TYR A 101 8.37 -11.54 11.18
C TYR A 101 9.63 -11.47 10.30
N PRO A 102 10.54 -12.47 10.39
CA PRO A 102 11.91 -12.35 9.90
C PRO A 102 12.03 -12.14 8.39
N LYS A 103 11.07 -12.62 7.59
CA LYS A 103 11.09 -12.40 6.14
C LYS A 103 10.81 -10.94 5.79
N ILE A 104 9.72 -10.38 6.32
CA ILE A 104 9.37 -8.97 6.13
C ILE A 104 10.43 -8.06 6.76
N THR A 105 10.96 -8.39 7.93
CA THR A 105 12.08 -7.65 8.54
C THR A 105 13.31 -7.64 7.63
N LYS A 106 13.71 -8.79 7.08
CA LYS A 106 14.82 -8.89 6.12
C LYS A 106 14.55 -8.10 4.85
N LEU A 107 13.31 -8.11 4.39
CA LEU A 107 12.89 -7.36 3.22
C LEU A 107 13.06 -5.85 3.45
N PHE A 108 12.53 -5.30 4.54
CA PHE A 108 12.73 -3.90 4.89
C PHE A 108 14.22 -3.53 5.03
N LEU A 109 15.06 -4.39 5.62
CA LEU A 109 16.52 -4.17 5.66
C LEU A 109 17.15 -4.12 4.26
N LYS A 110 16.75 -5.04 3.36
CA LYS A 110 17.22 -5.08 1.97
C LYS A 110 16.93 -3.76 1.24
N PHE A 111 15.81 -3.11 1.55
CA PHE A 111 15.41 -1.82 0.96
C PHE A 111 15.93 -0.59 1.72
N GLY A 112 16.76 -0.76 2.75
CA GLY A 112 17.44 0.35 3.42
C GLY A 112 16.69 0.96 4.60
N ALA A 113 15.86 0.17 5.29
CA ALA A 113 15.21 0.61 6.53
C ALA A 113 16.26 0.97 7.60
N ARG A 114 16.09 2.13 8.24
CA ARG A 114 16.92 2.61 9.34
C ARG A 114 16.53 1.86 10.61
N VAL A 115 17.49 1.13 11.16
CA VAL A 115 17.27 0.26 12.32
C VAL A 115 17.16 1.02 13.65
N ASN A 116 17.78 2.20 13.75
CA ASN A 116 17.94 2.96 14.99
C ASN A 116 17.29 4.36 14.90
N VAL A 117 16.03 4.42 14.46
CA VAL A 117 15.21 5.66 14.52
C VAL A 117 14.28 5.66 15.72
#